data_AF-W7EPU7-F1
#
_entry.id   AF-W7EPU7-F1
#
_cell.length_a   1.000
_cell.length_b   1.000
_cell.length_c   1.000
_cell.angle_alpha   90.00
_cell.angle_beta   90.00
_cell.angle_gamma   90.00
#
_symmetry.space_group_name_H-M   'P 1'
#
loop_
_entity.id
_entity.type
_entity.pdbx_description
1 polymer ?
#
loop_
_entity_poly.entity_id
_entity_poly.type
_entity_poly.pdbx_seq_one_letter_code
_entity_poly.pdbx_strand_id
1 'polypeptide(L)'
;MTETELQERLNGLIRDASFADELFVLTGKLGFPREAYSTLVSVASKSQAFENAAESNGSLSSAGRTQQPSRKLEEAIHLQQHGGRTPSLPLKLRTESVTATRKPEPRTKQEVALLIQTASRGHLLPKHESAWYSFGFVCTTTEEDERRLAGLYAVLIQETDSPDSFREPQHTLETCNLATLFDTKGYGNFRELSPHLETFLTTPAEQRPTVWRLKQFIHDTNNANPPASLRRDYGFKYCRQRDEVTRLKAIYSKMFEKMGVMEVHSACVHGRLYETAKREGVTIQAKDARLMKNDYPSPFVGFENTAGLENYRKPLFKKQLKT
;
A
#
# COMPACT_ATOMS: atom_id res chain seq x y z
N MET A 1 34.05 -26.05 -4.19
CA MET A 1 33.15 -25.18 -4.99
C MET A 1 33.62 -23.75 -4.81
N THR A 2 33.83 -23.00 -5.89
CA THR A 2 34.24 -21.59 -5.81
C THR A 2 33.05 -20.71 -5.39
N GLU A 3 33.32 -19.54 -4.81
CA GLU A 3 32.27 -18.60 -4.40
C GLU A 3 31.38 -18.18 -5.58
N THR A 4 31.99 -18.05 -6.77
CA THR A 4 31.30 -17.71 -8.03
C THR A 4 30.33 -18.82 -8.47
N GLU A 5 30.71 -20.09 -8.37
CA GLU A 5 29.83 -21.23 -8.69
C GLU A 5 28.63 -21.31 -7.73
N LEU A 6 28.84 -20.96 -6.47
CA LEU A 6 27.81 -20.94 -5.44
C LEU A 6 26.80 -19.81 -5.69
N GLN A 7 27.28 -18.64 -6.11
CA GLN A 7 26.45 -17.51 -6.53
C GLN A 7 25.62 -17.83 -7.77
N GLU A 8 26.20 -18.44 -8.81
CA GLU A 8 25.47 -18.82 -10.02
C GLU A 8 24.35 -19.84 -9.73
N ARG A 9 24.61 -20.80 -8.83
CA ARG A 9 23.60 -21.80 -8.42
C ARG A 9 22.51 -21.21 -7.54
N LEU A 10 22.85 -20.31 -6.62
CA LEU A 10 21.85 -19.60 -5.83
C LEU A 10 20.97 -18.72 -6.72
N ASN A 11 21.55 -18.06 -7.73
CA ASN A 11 20.81 -17.34 -8.76
C ASN A 11 19.90 -18.27 -9.59
N GLY A 12 20.32 -19.51 -9.83
CA GLY A 12 19.47 -20.55 -10.43
C GLY A 12 18.28 -20.95 -9.57
N LEU A 13 18.49 -21.12 -8.25
CA LEU A 13 17.42 -21.43 -7.30
C LEU A 13 16.45 -20.26 -7.09
N ILE A 14 16.93 -19.02 -7.06
CA ILE A 14 16.10 -17.81 -6.97
C ILE A 14 15.22 -17.63 -8.22
N ARG A 15 15.59 -18.22 -9.37
CA ARG A 15 14.73 -18.25 -10.57
C ARG A 15 13.59 -19.27 -10.48
N ASP A 16 13.63 -20.19 -9.52
CA ASP A 16 12.47 -21.03 -9.19
C ASP A 16 11.49 -20.22 -8.34
N ALA A 17 10.30 -19.98 -8.88
CA ALA A 17 9.27 -19.15 -8.23
C ALA A 17 8.87 -19.68 -6.85
N SER A 18 8.87 -21.00 -6.65
CA SER A 18 8.48 -21.61 -5.36
C SER A 18 9.51 -21.33 -4.27
N PHE A 19 10.79 -21.40 -4.62
CA PHE A 19 11.89 -21.10 -3.71
C PHE A 19 12.02 -19.59 -3.45
N ALA A 20 11.82 -18.76 -4.48
CA ALA A 20 11.84 -17.31 -4.35
C ALA A 20 10.75 -16.80 -3.40
N ASP A 21 9.53 -17.36 -3.49
CA ASP A 21 8.41 -17.02 -2.61
C ASP A 21 8.68 -17.45 -1.16
N GLU A 22 9.18 -18.67 -0.94
CA GLU A 22 9.55 -19.13 0.41
C GLU A 22 10.68 -18.28 1.01
N LEU A 23 11.70 -17.94 0.22
CA LEU A 23 12.81 -17.11 0.62
C LEU A 23 12.37 -15.66 0.92
N PHE A 24 11.43 -15.12 0.14
CA PHE A 24 10.82 -13.81 0.38
C PHE A 24 10.01 -13.80 1.67
N VAL A 25 9.24 -14.86 1.95
CA VAL A 25 8.52 -15.02 3.22
C VAL A 25 9.49 -15.14 4.40
N LEU A 26 10.60 -15.86 4.24
CA LEU A 26 11.60 -16.03 5.30
C LEU A 26 12.36 -14.74 5.59
N THR A 27 12.78 -14.02 4.55
CA THR A 27 13.48 -12.73 4.67
C THR A 27 12.55 -11.65 5.23
N GLY A 28 11.27 -11.65 4.85
CA GLY A 28 10.24 -10.81 5.45
C GLY A 28 10.01 -11.07 6.94
N LYS A 29 10.17 -12.32 7.41
CA LYS A 29 10.10 -12.68 8.84
C LYS A 29 11.36 -12.30 9.62
N LEU A 30 12.52 -12.27 8.97
CA LEU A 30 13.83 -12.03 9.62
C LEU A 30 14.26 -10.56 9.58
N GLY A 31 13.64 -9.71 8.75
CA GLY A 31 13.77 -8.25 8.83
C GLY A 31 15.06 -7.65 8.26
N PHE A 32 15.99 -8.45 7.70
CA PHE A 32 17.28 -7.95 7.19
C PHE A 32 17.73 -8.70 5.91
N PRO A 33 17.43 -8.19 4.70
CA PRO A 33 17.71 -8.89 3.44
C PRO A 33 19.21 -9.08 3.15
N ARG A 34 20.03 -8.07 3.47
CA ARG A 34 21.47 -8.05 3.12
C ARG A 34 22.30 -9.00 3.98
N GLU A 35 21.98 -9.07 5.28
CA GLU A 35 22.59 -10.03 6.20
C GLU A 35 22.05 -11.44 5.96
N ALA A 36 20.77 -11.59 5.60
CA ALA A 36 20.21 -12.89 5.24
C ALA A 36 20.89 -13.48 4.02
N TYR A 37 21.15 -12.71 2.95
CA TYR A 37 21.83 -13.22 1.75
C TYR A 37 23.28 -13.62 2.05
N SER A 38 24.06 -12.77 2.71
CA SER A 38 25.45 -13.10 3.07
C SER A 38 25.53 -14.25 4.07
N THR A 39 24.58 -14.33 5.01
CA THR A 39 24.45 -15.45 5.94
C THR A 39 24.04 -16.72 5.22
N LEU A 40 23.12 -16.67 4.27
CA LEU A 40 22.71 -17.83 3.47
C LEU A 40 23.87 -18.34 2.60
N VAL A 41 24.63 -17.45 1.95
CA VAL A 41 25.84 -17.82 1.20
C VAL A 41 26.92 -18.39 2.13
N SER A 42 27.09 -17.80 3.32
CA SER A 42 28.04 -18.27 4.35
C SER A 42 27.64 -19.60 4.99
N VAL A 43 26.34 -19.83 5.19
CA VAL A 43 25.79 -21.08 5.74
C VAL A 43 25.78 -22.17 4.67
N ALA A 44 25.41 -21.85 3.43
CA ALA A 44 25.44 -22.78 2.31
C ALA A 44 26.87 -23.21 1.96
N SER A 45 27.85 -22.30 2.03
CA SER A 45 29.28 -22.64 1.82
C SER A 45 29.88 -23.47 2.96
N LYS A 46 29.26 -23.49 4.15
CA LYS A 46 29.71 -24.27 5.32
C LYS A 46 28.87 -25.51 5.60
N SER A 47 27.80 -25.75 4.83
CA SER A 47 26.87 -26.84 5.08
C SER A 47 27.25 -28.08 4.28
N GLN A 48 27.68 -29.13 4.99
CA GLN A 48 27.97 -30.46 4.41
C GLN A 48 26.75 -31.06 3.69
N ALA A 49 25.52 -30.71 4.11
CA ALA A 49 24.29 -31.17 3.47
C ALA A 49 24.11 -30.60 2.05
N PHE A 50 24.67 -29.42 1.77
CA PHE A 50 24.63 -28.79 0.45
C PHE A 50 25.69 -29.38 -0.50
N GLU A 51 26.86 -29.75 0.03
CA GLU A 51 27.87 -30.52 -0.70
C GLU A 51 27.34 -31.91 -1.10
N ASN A 52 26.69 -32.62 -0.16
CA ASN A 52 26.15 -33.95 -0.40
C ASN A 52 24.95 -33.94 -1.38
N ALA A 53 24.10 -32.90 -1.34
CA ALA A 53 23.00 -32.74 -2.29
C ALA A 53 23.52 -32.47 -3.73
N ALA A 54 24.68 -31.81 -3.86
CA ALA A 54 25.30 -31.50 -5.15
C ALA A 54 25.90 -32.72 -5.85
N GLU A 55 26.36 -33.72 -5.10
CA GLU A 55 26.85 -34.99 -5.66
C GLU A 55 25.73 -35.90 -6.15
N SER A 56 24.51 -35.77 -5.59
CA SER A 56 23.38 -36.65 -5.92
C SER A 56 22.63 -36.28 -7.22
N ASN A 57 22.77 -35.06 -7.73
CA ASN A 57 21.98 -34.56 -8.87
C ASN A 57 22.73 -34.59 -10.22
N GLY A 58 23.86 -35.29 -10.30
CA GLY A 58 24.63 -35.52 -11.53
C GLY A 58 24.06 -36.61 -12.45
N SER A 59 22.75 -36.65 -12.68
CA SER A 59 22.12 -37.36 -13.81
C SER A 59 20.61 -37.22 -13.72
N LEU A 60 20.00 -36.48 -14.65
CA LEU A 60 18.64 -36.78 -15.12
C LEU A 60 18.43 -36.15 -16.50
N SER A 61 18.65 -37.01 -17.49
CA SER A 61 18.18 -36.90 -18.86
C SER A 61 16.68 -37.22 -18.92
N SER A 62 15.99 -36.51 -19.83
CA SER A 62 14.69 -36.74 -20.50
C SER A 62 13.71 -37.82 -19.99
N ALA A 63 12.45 -37.43 -19.75
CA ALA A 63 11.25 -37.88 -20.49
C ALA A 63 9.91 -37.66 -19.73
N GLY A 64 8.93 -37.01 -20.40
CA GLY A 64 7.58 -37.55 -20.64
C GLY A 64 6.52 -37.74 -19.53
N ARG A 65 5.48 -36.88 -19.60
CA ARG A 65 4.01 -37.11 -19.40
C ARG A 65 3.38 -37.35 -18.00
N THR A 66 2.55 -36.36 -17.64
CA THR A 66 1.10 -36.40 -17.28
C THR A 66 0.59 -37.37 -16.20
N GLN A 67 0.09 -36.81 -15.07
CA GLN A 67 -1.26 -37.05 -14.50
C GLN A 67 -1.51 -36.18 -13.23
N GLN A 68 -2.65 -35.48 -13.20
CA GLN A 68 -3.37 -35.01 -11.99
C GLN A 68 -3.92 -36.24 -11.20
N PRO A 69 -4.34 -36.18 -9.91
CA PRO A 69 -5.10 -35.07 -9.30
C PRO A 69 -4.87 -34.78 -7.80
N SER A 70 -5.36 -33.59 -7.39
CA SER A 70 -6.12 -33.27 -6.17
C SER A 70 -5.99 -34.19 -4.94
N ARG A 71 -5.43 -33.62 -3.87
CA ARG A 71 -5.79 -33.75 -2.43
C ARG A 71 -4.51 -33.60 -1.61
N LYS A 72 -4.19 -32.38 -1.18
CA LYS A 72 -3.34 -32.05 -0.01
C LYS A 72 -3.19 -30.53 0.23
N LEU A 73 -4.23 -29.75 -0.10
CA LEU A 73 -4.28 -28.31 0.22
C LEU A 73 -5.22 -28.00 1.40
N GLU A 74 -5.90 -29.00 1.97
CA GLU A 74 -6.85 -28.79 3.07
C GLU A 74 -6.29 -29.09 4.48
N GLU A 75 -5.04 -29.57 4.63
CA GLU A 75 -4.46 -29.88 5.95
C GLU A 75 -3.54 -28.80 6.54
N ALA A 76 -3.34 -27.67 5.84
CA ALA A 76 -2.51 -26.57 6.35
C ALA A 76 -3.30 -25.43 7.04
N ILE A 77 -4.63 -25.55 7.20
CA ILE A 77 -5.49 -24.49 7.78
C ILE A 77 -5.87 -24.76 9.25
N HIS A 78 -5.18 -25.65 9.97
CA HIS A 78 -5.57 -26.00 11.36
C HIS A 78 -4.51 -25.82 12.46
N LEU A 79 -3.57 -24.88 12.34
CA LEU A 79 -2.67 -24.52 13.44
C LEU A 79 -2.45 -23.01 13.57
N GLN A 80 -3.50 -22.30 14.00
CA GLN A 80 -3.37 -20.98 14.61
C GLN A 80 -4.44 -20.74 15.69
N GLN A 81 -4.45 -21.62 16.68
CA GLN A 81 -4.96 -21.32 18.01
C GLN A 81 -3.94 -21.81 19.01
N HIS A 82 -3.25 -20.89 19.69
CA HIS A 82 -3.03 -20.88 21.13
C HIS A 82 -2.15 -19.67 21.48
N GLY A 83 -2.74 -18.78 22.28
CA GLY A 83 -2.04 -17.67 22.91
C GLY A 83 -1.09 -18.16 24.00
N GLY A 84 0.07 -17.52 24.07
CA GLY A 84 1.05 -17.70 25.14
C GLY A 84 1.49 -16.33 25.64
N ARG A 85 1.10 -16.00 26.88
CA ARG A 85 1.61 -14.86 27.66
C ARG A 85 3.09 -15.06 27.97
N THR A 86 3.87 -13.98 27.89
CA THR A 86 5.17 -13.85 28.56
C THR A 86 5.21 -12.57 29.40
N PRO A 87 6.02 -12.53 30.47
CA PRO A 87 5.76 -11.69 31.63
C PRO A 87 6.46 -10.33 31.57
N SER A 88 5.77 -9.34 32.11
CA SER A 88 6.25 -7.99 32.40
C SER A 88 7.25 -7.96 33.57
N LEU A 89 8.37 -7.26 33.40
CA LEU A 89 9.20 -6.73 34.48
C LEU A 89 9.39 -5.20 34.29
N PRO A 90 9.49 -4.41 35.37
CA PRO A 90 9.28 -2.97 35.33
C PRO A 90 10.60 -2.21 35.16
N LEU A 91 10.62 -1.24 34.23
CA LEU A 91 11.63 -0.17 34.25
C LEU A 91 10.98 1.13 34.73
N LYS A 92 11.51 1.65 35.83
CA LYS A 92 11.08 2.89 36.48
C LYS A 92 12.14 3.97 36.22
N LEU A 93 11.64 5.17 35.93
CA LEU A 93 12.31 6.49 35.87
C LEU A 93 13.27 6.77 34.69
N ARG A 94 12.93 7.80 33.90
CA ARG A 94 13.26 9.19 34.24
C ARG A 94 12.42 10.17 33.41
N THR A 95 11.52 10.88 34.08
CA THR A 95 10.85 12.08 33.61
C THR A 95 11.84 13.23 33.57
N GLU A 96 12.20 13.70 32.38
CA GLU A 96 12.66 15.07 32.17
C GLU A 96 11.86 15.69 31.02
N SER A 97 10.95 16.57 31.45
CA SER A 97 10.18 17.48 30.63
C SER A 97 11.10 18.56 30.05
N VAL A 98 11.28 18.55 28.73
CA VAL A 98 11.76 19.71 27.98
C VAL A 98 10.70 20.07 26.95
N THR A 99 9.84 21.00 27.33
CA THR A 99 8.92 21.72 26.45
C THR A 99 9.73 22.61 25.50
N ALA A 100 10.28 22.03 24.44
CA ALA A 100 10.73 22.76 23.27
C ALA A 100 9.56 22.81 22.29
N THR A 101 9.04 24.01 22.05
CA THR A 101 8.03 24.33 21.03
C THR A 101 8.58 24.02 19.64
N ARG A 102 8.51 22.74 19.24
CA ARG A 102 8.91 22.26 17.92
C ARG A 102 7.94 22.83 16.89
N LYS A 103 8.45 23.77 16.08
CA LYS A 103 7.81 24.27 14.87
C LYS A 103 7.25 23.07 14.08
N PRO A 104 5.99 23.09 13.61
CA PRO A 104 5.42 21.94 12.91
C PRO A 104 6.28 21.65 11.69
N GLU A 105 6.75 20.42 11.63
CA GLU A 105 7.57 19.94 10.54
C GLU A 105 6.75 19.92 9.23
N PRO A 106 7.33 20.23 8.06
CA PRO A 106 6.63 20.13 6.78
C PRO A 106 5.94 18.76 6.64
N ARG A 107 4.68 18.76 6.20
CA ARG A 107 3.85 17.54 6.08
C ARG A 107 4.59 16.40 5.37
N THR A 108 5.32 16.71 4.30
CA THR A 108 6.14 15.75 3.55
C THR A 108 7.14 15.02 4.44
N LYS A 109 7.81 15.72 5.38
CA LYS A 109 8.77 15.09 6.28
C LYS A 109 8.12 14.10 7.23
N GLN A 110 6.90 14.40 7.70
CA GLN A 110 6.13 13.47 8.52
C GLN A 110 5.75 12.22 7.73
N GLU A 111 5.34 12.39 6.47
CA GLU A 111 5.00 11.27 5.58
C GLU A 111 6.22 10.38 5.29
N VAL A 112 7.36 10.98 4.99
CA VAL A 112 8.64 10.27 4.77
C VAL A 112 9.11 9.57 6.05
N ALA A 113 9.06 10.25 7.20
CA ALA A 113 9.44 9.65 8.47
C ALA A 113 8.56 8.44 8.81
N LEU A 114 7.26 8.52 8.53
CA LEU A 114 6.34 7.41 8.72
C LEU A 114 6.66 6.25 7.78
N LEU A 115 6.91 6.53 6.48
CA LEU A 115 7.34 5.51 5.53
C LEU A 115 8.60 4.79 6.01
N ILE A 116 9.64 5.54 6.40
CA ILE A 116 10.90 4.98 6.92
C ILE A 116 10.63 4.13 8.16
N GLN A 117 9.86 4.66 9.11
CA GLN A 117 9.53 3.94 10.34
C GLN A 117 8.81 2.60 10.06
N THR A 118 7.84 2.58 9.14
CA THR A 118 7.09 1.36 8.83
C THR A 118 7.93 0.38 8.01
N ALA A 119 8.65 0.88 7.00
CA ALA A 119 9.49 0.08 6.13
C ALA A 119 10.63 -0.61 6.91
N SER A 120 11.34 0.12 7.79
CA SER A 120 12.41 -0.43 8.62
C SER A 120 11.93 -1.46 9.66
N ARG A 121 10.62 -1.55 9.91
CA ARG A 121 10.01 -2.52 10.82
C ARG A 121 9.27 -3.65 10.08
N GLY A 122 9.31 -3.67 8.74
CA GLY A 122 8.55 -4.63 7.94
C GLY A 122 7.02 -4.48 8.09
N HIS A 123 6.54 -3.31 8.49
CA HIS A 123 5.12 -3.02 8.66
C HIS A 123 4.55 -2.28 7.44
N LEU A 124 3.28 -2.50 7.16
CA LEU A 124 2.54 -1.71 6.16
C LEU A 124 2.19 -0.32 6.69
N LEU A 125 2.12 0.65 5.78
CA LEU A 125 1.60 1.97 6.08
C LEU A 125 0.10 1.88 6.45
N PRO A 126 -0.35 2.50 7.55
CA PRO A 126 -1.77 2.52 7.88
C PRO A 126 -2.58 3.25 6.81
N LYS A 127 -3.67 2.65 6.33
CA LYS A 127 -4.47 3.18 5.20
C LYS A 127 -5.05 4.58 5.43
N HIS A 128 -5.30 4.94 6.69
CA HIS A 128 -5.81 6.27 7.06
C HIS A 128 -4.75 7.37 7.01
N GLU A 129 -3.46 7.01 6.96
CA GLU A 129 -2.35 7.96 6.96
C GLU A 129 -2.13 8.57 5.58
N SER A 130 -1.78 9.85 5.51
CA SER A 130 -1.55 10.50 4.22
C SER A 130 -0.34 9.94 3.47
N ALA A 131 0.64 9.37 4.18
CA ALA A 131 1.76 8.67 3.56
C ALA A 131 1.31 7.52 2.65
N TRP A 132 0.28 6.74 3.05
CA TRP A 132 -0.25 5.64 2.24
C TRP A 132 -0.78 6.13 0.88
N TYR A 133 -1.37 7.32 0.87
CA TYR A 133 -1.78 7.99 -0.36
C TYR A 133 -0.57 8.55 -1.12
N SER A 134 0.30 9.32 -0.46
CA SER A 134 1.40 10.05 -1.10
C SER A 134 2.38 9.13 -1.83
N PHE A 135 2.67 7.96 -1.26
CA PHE A 135 3.58 6.95 -1.80
C PHE A 135 2.89 5.89 -2.69
N GLY A 136 1.64 6.13 -3.12
CA GLY A 136 1.00 5.32 -4.15
C GLY A 136 0.47 3.96 -3.70
N PHE A 137 0.54 3.61 -2.41
CA PHE A 137 -0.08 2.38 -1.88
C PHE A 137 -1.59 2.33 -2.14
N VAL A 138 -2.24 3.48 -2.28
CA VAL A 138 -3.65 3.55 -2.68
C VAL A 138 -3.96 2.93 -4.04
N CYS A 139 -2.96 2.80 -4.93
CA CYS A 139 -3.13 2.24 -6.26
C CYS A 139 -3.08 0.71 -6.29
N THR A 140 -2.58 0.05 -5.24
CA THR A 140 -2.52 -1.41 -5.18
C THR A 140 -3.91 -2.01 -4.92
N THR A 141 -4.14 -3.25 -5.35
CA THR A 141 -5.44 -3.92 -5.21
C THR A 141 -5.45 -4.89 -4.05
N THR A 142 -4.34 -5.59 -3.84
CA THR A 142 -4.20 -6.60 -2.80
C THR A 142 -3.23 -6.16 -1.72
N GLU A 143 -3.35 -6.78 -0.54
CA GLU A 143 -2.38 -6.58 0.54
C GLU A 143 -1.00 -7.15 0.19
N GLU A 144 -0.94 -8.14 -0.71
CA GLU A 144 0.31 -8.68 -1.24
C GLU A 144 1.06 -7.62 -2.08
N ASP A 145 0.35 -6.94 -2.99
CA ASP A 145 0.92 -5.82 -3.76
C ASP A 145 1.37 -4.68 -2.84
N GLU A 146 0.60 -4.38 -1.78
CA GLU A 146 1.00 -3.41 -0.74
C GLU A 146 2.31 -3.83 -0.06
N ARG A 147 2.47 -5.10 0.29
CA ARG A 147 3.72 -5.63 0.88
C ARG A 147 4.89 -5.57 -0.09
N ARG A 148 4.67 -5.93 -1.35
CA ARG A 148 5.71 -5.85 -2.39
C ARG A 148 6.16 -4.39 -2.57
N LEU A 149 5.24 -3.43 -2.62
CA LEU A 149 5.57 -2.01 -2.69
C LEU A 149 6.33 -1.52 -1.44
N ALA A 150 5.91 -1.95 -0.24
CA ALA A 150 6.62 -1.64 1.00
C ALA A 150 8.05 -2.20 0.99
N GLY A 151 8.24 -3.42 0.47
CA GLY A 151 9.54 -4.04 0.28
C GLY A 151 10.45 -3.22 -0.64
N LEU A 152 9.94 -2.76 -1.78
CA LEU A 152 10.70 -1.90 -2.69
C LEU A 152 11.14 -0.59 -2.01
N TYR A 153 10.24 0.06 -1.25
CA TYR A 153 10.61 1.24 -0.47
C TYR A 153 11.65 0.93 0.61
N ALA A 154 11.55 -0.21 1.31
CA ALA A 154 12.51 -0.61 2.32
C ALA A 154 13.91 -0.79 1.74
N VAL A 155 14.02 -1.45 0.58
CA VAL A 155 15.30 -1.63 -0.10
C VAL A 155 15.87 -0.29 -0.56
N LEU A 156 15.04 0.59 -1.15
CA LEU A 156 15.47 1.95 -1.52
C LEU A 156 16.05 2.71 -0.33
N ILE A 157 15.39 2.66 0.83
CA ILE A 157 15.84 3.34 2.05
C ILE A 157 17.16 2.75 2.56
N GLN A 158 17.33 1.43 2.45
CA GLN A 158 18.55 0.74 2.90
C GLN A 158 19.75 0.97 1.97
N GLU A 159 19.53 1.16 0.66
CA GLU A 159 20.59 1.45 -0.31
C GLU A 159 21.12 2.88 -0.22
N THR A 160 20.36 3.80 0.36
CA THR A 160 20.85 5.16 0.60
C THR A 160 21.78 5.14 1.82
N ASP A 161 23.03 4.71 1.61
CA ASP A 161 24.13 4.54 2.58
C ASP A 161 24.56 5.84 3.35
N SER A 162 23.78 6.93 3.25
CA SER A 162 24.10 8.21 3.86
C SER A 162 23.05 8.63 4.91
N PRO A 163 23.40 9.44 5.92
CA PRO A 163 22.43 10.03 6.85
C PRO A 163 21.38 10.92 6.14
N ASP A 164 21.53 11.17 4.83
CA ASP A 164 20.56 11.83 3.97
C ASP A 164 19.52 10.86 3.35
N SER A 165 19.35 9.61 3.84
CA SER A 165 18.26 8.70 3.40
C SER A 165 16.86 9.33 3.52
N PHE A 166 16.69 10.39 4.30
CA PHE A 166 15.47 11.20 4.36
C PHE A 166 15.28 12.11 3.14
N ARG A 167 16.37 12.63 2.56
CA ARG A 167 16.30 13.67 1.52
C ARG A 167 15.87 13.13 0.17
N GLU A 168 16.37 11.97 -0.25
CA GLU A 168 16.08 11.42 -1.57
C GLU A 168 14.58 11.05 -1.72
N PRO A 169 13.94 10.31 -0.78
CA PRO A 169 12.50 10.09 -0.80
C PRO A 169 11.68 11.37 -0.63
N GLN A 170 12.12 12.30 0.22
CA GLN A 170 11.42 13.58 0.41
C GLN A 170 11.44 14.43 -0.87
N HIS A 171 12.61 14.60 -1.48
CA HIS A 171 12.77 15.40 -2.68
C HIS A 171 12.03 14.79 -3.89
N THR A 172 12.09 13.47 -4.04
CA THR A 172 11.38 12.77 -5.12
C THR A 172 9.86 12.81 -4.93
N LEU A 173 9.37 12.74 -3.68
CA LEU A 173 7.95 12.94 -3.40
C LEU A 173 7.51 14.38 -3.71
N GLU A 174 8.30 15.38 -3.31
CA GLU A 174 8.01 16.80 -3.57
C GLU A 174 8.04 17.14 -5.06
N THR A 175 8.91 16.47 -5.84
CA THR A 175 9.07 16.69 -7.27
C THR A 175 8.27 15.73 -8.16
N CYS A 176 7.46 14.83 -7.56
CA CYS A 176 6.69 13.80 -8.28
C CYS A 176 7.55 12.88 -9.18
N ASN A 177 8.77 12.55 -8.71
CA ASN A 177 9.76 11.75 -9.44
C ASN A 177 10.00 10.38 -8.79
N LEU A 178 9.03 9.86 -8.01
CA LEU A 178 9.17 8.55 -7.34
C LEU A 178 9.30 7.39 -8.34
N ALA A 179 8.62 7.45 -9.49
CA ALA A 179 8.78 6.45 -10.56
C ALA A 179 10.22 6.44 -11.10
N THR A 180 10.78 7.62 -11.37
CA THR A 180 12.17 7.78 -11.83
C THR A 180 13.17 7.26 -10.81
N LEU A 181 12.89 7.40 -9.50
CA LEU A 181 13.72 6.83 -8.44
C LEU A 181 13.75 5.30 -8.52
N PHE A 182 12.60 4.64 -8.67
CA PHE A 182 12.54 3.19 -8.86
C PHE A 182 13.35 2.76 -10.09
N ASP A 183 13.18 3.45 -11.23
CA ASP A 183 13.89 3.13 -12.47
C ASP A 183 15.40 3.28 -12.33
N THR A 184 15.85 4.39 -11.74
CA THR A 184 17.28 4.67 -11.51
C THR A 184 17.95 3.62 -10.64
N LYS A 185 17.18 2.99 -9.74
CA LYS A 185 17.63 1.97 -8.81
C LYS A 185 17.39 0.54 -9.31
N GLY A 186 16.89 0.38 -10.55
CA GLY A 186 16.66 -0.93 -11.16
C GLY A 186 15.37 -1.63 -10.74
N TYR A 187 14.45 -0.93 -10.07
CA TYR A 187 13.18 -1.46 -9.55
C TYR A 187 11.99 -1.22 -10.47
N GLY A 188 12.20 -1.20 -11.79
CA GLY A 188 11.15 -0.89 -12.77
C GLY A 188 9.93 -1.84 -12.77
N ASN A 189 10.08 -3.03 -12.17
CA ASN A 189 9.02 -4.01 -11.96
C ASN A 189 7.92 -3.54 -10.98
N PHE A 190 8.08 -2.40 -10.30
CA PHE A 190 7.01 -1.79 -9.50
C PHE A 190 5.71 -1.57 -10.32
N ARG A 191 5.83 -1.41 -11.65
CA ARG A 191 4.69 -1.26 -12.59
C ARG A 191 3.78 -2.49 -12.62
N GLU A 192 4.27 -3.66 -12.26
CA GLU A 192 3.47 -4.90 -12.20
C GLU A 192 2.50 -4.92 -11.01
N LEU A 193 2.77 -4.10 -9.97
CA LEU A 193 1.95 -4.06 -8.74
C LEU A 193 0.58 -3.41 -8.98
N SER A 194 0.50 -2.50 -9.94
CA SER A 194 -0.76 -1.88 -10.36
C SER A 194 -0.57 -1.11 -11.67
N PRO A 195 -1.50 -1.23 -12.64
CA PRO A 195 -1.43 -0.52 -13.91
C PRO A 195 -1.51 1.01 -13.76
N HIS A 196 -1.91 1.51 -12.59
CA HIS A 196 -2.08 2.93 -12.33
C HIS A 196 -0.96 3.54 -11.48
N LEU A 197 -0.05 2.72 -10.94
CA LEU A 197 0.93 3.17 -9.96
C LEU A 197 1.94 4.16 -10.56
N GLU A 198 2.50 3.87 -11.73
CA GLU A 198 3.42 4.78 -12.41
C GLU A 198 2.77 6.13 -12.72
N THR A 199 1.58 6.12 -13.33
CA THR A 199 0.86 7.34 -13.62
C THR A 199 0.58 8.12 -12.35
N PHE A 200 0.18 7.46 -11.27
CA PHE A 200 -0.07 8.13 -9.99
C PHE A 200 1.19 8.80 -9.41
N LEU A 201 2.33 8.09 -9.44
CA LEU A 201 3.60 8.58 -8.88
C LEU A 201 4.21 9.73 -9.69
N THR A 202 3.95 9.79 -11.00
CA THR A 202 4.41 10.87 -11.91
C THR A 202 3.43 12.04 -12.00
N THR A 203 2.16 11.86 -11.62
CA THR A 203 1.15 12.92 -11.69
C THR A 203 1.31 13.89 -10.51
N PRO A 204 1.38 15.22 -10.76
CA PRO A 204 1.38 16.24 -9.72
C PRO A 204 0.18 16.12 -8.79
N ALA A 205 0.36 16.37 -7.50
CA ALA A 205 -0.68 16.15 -6.48
C ALA A 205 -2.04 16.79 -6.83
N GLU A 206 -2.05 18.01 -7.38
CA GLU A 206 -3.27 18.76 -7.75
C GLU A 206 -4.01 18.18 -8.96
N GLN A 207 -3.31 17.39 -9.78
CA GLN A 207 -3.85 16.74 -10.99
C GLN A 207 -4.24 15.28 -10.72
N ARG A 208 -4.00 14.77 -9.50
CA ARG A 208 -4.36 13.38 -9.17
C ARG A 208 -5.88 13.23 -9.09
N PRO A 209 -6.43 12.12 -9.63
CA PRO A 209 -7.83 11.80 -9.47
C PRO A 209 -8.25 11.69 -8.00
N THR A 210 -9.31 12.41 -7.60
CA THR A 210 -9.85 12.39 -6.23
C THR A 210 -10.46 11.04 -5.85
N VAL A 211 -10.64 10.13 -6.82
CA VAL A 211 -11.12 8.78 -6.57
C VAL A 211 -10.14 7.96 -5.74
N TRP A 212 -8.84 8.26 -5.81
CA TRP A 212 -7.84 7.63 -4.95
C TRP A 212 -8.06 8.08 -3.50
N ARG A 213 -8.39 9.36 -3.27
CA ARG A 213 -8.82 9.84 -1.96
C ARG A 213 -10.12 9.20 -1.49
N LEU A 214 -11.05 8.92 -2.39
CA LEU A 214 -12.28 8.19 -2.09
C LEU A 214 -11.97 6.77 -1.60
N LYS A 215 -11.11 6.04 -2.33
CA LYS A 215 -10.65 4.70 -1.93
C LYS A 215 -10.00 4.71 -0.55
N GLN A 216 -9.11 5.65 -0.29
CA GLN A 216 -8.52 5.81 1.03
C GLN A 216 -9.58 6.05 2.12
N PHE A 217 -10.53 6.95 1.87
CA PHE A 217 -11.57 7.29 2.84
C PHE A 217 -12.51 6.11 3.13
N ILE A 218 -12.76 5.24 2.15
CA ILE A 218 -13.55 4.01 2.34
C ILE A 218 -12.84 3.03 3.27
N HIS A 219 -11.51 2.88 3.14
CA HIS A 219 -10.72 2.04 4.03
C HIS A 219 -10.64 2.58 5.47
N ASP A 220 -10.76 3.88 5.68
CA ASP A 220 -10.83 4.49 7.00
C ASP A 220 -12.26 4.38 7.59
N THR A 221 -12.63 3.20 8.06
CA THR A 221 -14.00 2.87 8.51
C THR A 221 -14.49 3.75 9.67
N ASN A 222 -13.58 4.21 10.53
CA ASN A 222 -13.91 4.99 11.73
C ASN A 222 -14.11 6.48 11.45
N ASN A 223 -13.69 6.95 10.28
CA ASN A 223 -13.74 8.35 9.93
C ASN A 223 -15.03 8.71 9.17
N ALA A 224 -15.91 9.47 9.82
CA ALA A 224 -17.12 10.00 9.21
C ALA A 224 -16.96 11.41 8.61
N ASN A 225 -15.74 11.96 8.59
CA ASN A 225 -15.45 13.31 8.11
C ASN A 225 -14.73 13.26 6.75
N PRO A 226 -15.47 13.34 5.64
CA PRO A 226 -14.89 13.29 4.30
C PRO A 226 -14.02 14.53 4.02
N PRO A 227 -12.88 14.38 3.33
CA PRO A 227 -12.11 15.49 2.76
C PRO A 227 -12.98 16.41 1.89
N ALA A 228 -12.56 17.67 1.78
CA ALA A 228 -13.28 18.69 1.00
C ALA A 228 -13.48 18.29 -0.46
N SER A 229 -12.48 17.67 -1.10
CA SER A 229 -12.57 17.15 -2.47
C SER A 229 -13.68 16.11 -2.61
N LEU A 230 -13.81 15.19 -1.65
CA LEU A 230 -14.85 14.16 -1.68
C LEU A 230 -16.26 14.72 -1.50
N ARG A 231 -16.40 15.82 -0.76
CA ARG A 231 -17.69 16.51 -0.60
C ARG A 231 -18.16 17.15 -1.91
N ARG A 232 -17.23 17.72 -2.68
CA ARG A 232 -17.46 18.29 -4.00
C ARG A 232 -17.78 17.20 -5.03
N ASP A 233 -16.97 16.13 -5.04
CA ASP A 233 -16.88 15.21 -6.18
C ASP A 233 -17.79 13.97 -6.05
N TYR A 234 -17.99 13.48 -4.83
CA TYR A 234 -18.65 12.20 -4.56
C TYR A 234 -19.87 12.37 -3.65
N GLY A 235 -20.47 13.56 -3.65
CA GLY A 235 -21.78 13.80 -3.03
C GLY A 235 -21.84 13.74 -1.51
N PHE A 236 -20.70 13.61 -0.82
CA PHE A 236 -20.66 13.64 0.64
C PHE A 236 -21.18 14.96 1.24
N LYS A 237 -21.23 16.06 0.47
CA LYS A 237 -21.89 17.30 0.91
C LYS A 237 -23.39 17.15 1.18
N TYR A 238 -24.04 16.13 0.60
CA TYR A 238 -25.46 15.86 0.79
C TYR A 238 -25.76 14.93 1.98
N CYS A 239 -24.72 14.41 2.63
CA CYS A 239 -24.85 13.63 3.86
C CYS A 239 -25.19 14.54 5.03
N ARG A 240 -26.35 14.31 5.65
CA ARG A 240 -26.86 15.04 6.83
C ARG A 240 -26.52 14.33 8.13
N GLN A 241 -26.28 13.03 8.09
CA GLN A 241 -25.92 12.21 9.25
C GLN A 241 -24.72 11.30 8.95
N ARG A 242 -24.02 10.84 9.99
CA ARG A 242 -22.87 9.92 9.88
C ARG A 242 -23.25 8.58 9.25
N ASP A 243 -24.47 8.12 9.47
CA ASP A 243 -24.97 6.89 8.84
C ASP A 243 -25.06 7.03 7.32
N GLU A 244 -25.34 8.23 6.81
CA GLU A 244 -25.37 8.47 5.37
C GLU A 244 -23.96 8.42 4.76
N VAL A 245 -22.96 8.92 5.49
CA VAL A 245 -21.55 8.78 5.10
C VAL A 245 -21.17 7.31 5.02
N THR A 246 -21.56 6.52 6.01
CA THR A 246 -21.31 5.08 6.04
C THR A 246 -21.99 4.36 4.88
N ARG A 247 -23.26 4.66 4.60
CA ARG A 247 -23.98 4.10 3.44
C ARG A 247 -23.35 4.50 2.12
N LEU A 248 -22.93 5.77 1.97
CA LEU A 248 -22.30 6.26 0.75
C LEU A 248 -20.92 5.61 0.52
N LYS A 249 -20.12 5.41 1.58
CA LYS A 249 -18.90 4.58 1.50
C LYS A 249 -19.21 3.16 1.01
N ALA A 250 -20.25 2.53 1.53
CA ALA A 250 -20.64 1.18 1.12
C ALA A 250 -21.09 1.12 -0.36
N ILE A 251 -21.79 2.15 -0.86
CA ILE A 251 -22.15 2.26 -2.27
C ILE A 251 -20.88 2.32 -3.14
N TYR A 252 -19.92 3.20 -2.78
CA TYR A 252 -18.69 3.33 -3.55
C TYR A 252 -17.78 2.11 -3.47
N SER A 253 -17.72 1.42 -2.32
CA SER A 253 -17.02 0.13 -2.20
C SER A 253 -17.54 -0.87 -3.23
N LYS A 254 -18.88 -1.02 -3.31
CA LYS A 254 -19.52 -1.92 -4.29
C LYS A 254 -19.27 -1.48 -5.74
N MET A 255 -19.21 -0.17 -5.99
CA MET A 255 -18.85 0.32 -7.32
C MET A 255 -17.41 -0.09 -7.68
N PHE A 256 -16.44 0.10 -6.78
CA PHE A 256 -15.07 -0.33 -7.03
C PHE A 256 -14.94 -1.83 -7.30
N GLU A 257 -15.68 -2.66 -6.57
CA GLU A 257 -15.72 -4.11 -6.80
C GLU A 257 -16.28 -4.48 -8.19
N LYS A 258 -17.27 -3.72 -8.69
CA LYS A 258 -17.97 -4.05 -9.93
C LYS A 258 -17.34 -3.49 -11.19
N MET A 259 -16.68 -2.34 -11.11
CA MET A 259 -16.19 -1.65 -12.31
C MET A 259 -14.79 -1.08 -12.21
N GLY A 260 -14.13 -1.18 -11.06
CA GLY A 260 -12.82 -0.58 -10.86
C GLY A 260 -12.86 0.89 -10.48
N VAL A 261 -11.70 1.39 -10.07
CA VAL A 261 -11.54 2.71 -9.46
C VAL A 261 -11.62 3.83 -10.51
N MET A 262 -11.02 3.62 -11.68
CA MET A 262 -10.93 4.67 -12.71
C MET A 262 -12.25 4.90 -13.45
N GLU A 263 -13.10 3.88 -13.54
CA GLU A 263 -14.43 3.95 -14.10
C GLU A 263 -15.36 4.78 -13.21
N VAL A 264 -15.21 4.68 -11.88
CA VAL A 264 -15.89 5.56 -10.92
C VAL A 264 -15.41 7.01 -11.05
N HIS A 265 -14.11 7.24 -11.26
CA HIS A 265 -13.59 8.57 -11.58
C HIS A 265 -14.20 9.13 -12.87
N SER A 266 -14.25 8.33 -13.93
CA SER A 266 -14.89 8.70 -15.20
C SER A 266 -16.36 9.06 -15.00
N ALA A 267 -17.11 8.29 -14.21
CA ALA A 267 -18.49 8.63 -13.87
C ALA A 267 -18.61 9.95 -13.09
N CYS A 268 -17.66 10.22 -12.19
CA CYS A 268 -17.60 11.47 -11.43
C CYS A 268 -17.42 12.70 -12.33
N VAL A 269 -16.38 12.70 -13.19
CA VAL A 269 -16.05 13.85 -14.03
C VAL A 269 -17.11 14.14 -15.11
N HIS A 270 -17.95 13.16 -15.43
CA HIS A 270 -19.06 13.33 -16.37
C HIS A 270 -20.43 13.50 -15.70
N GLY A 271 -20.50 13.59 -14.36
CA GLY A 271 -21.76 13.75 -13.63
C GLY A 271 -22.71 12.56 -13.76
N ARG A 272 -22.20 11.35 -14.03
CA ARG A 272 -22.99 10.12 -14.29
C ARG A 272 -22.91 9.08 -13.18
N LEU A 273 -22.60 9.48 -11.95
CA LEU A 273 -22.36 8.55 -10.82
C LEU A 273 -23.56 7.65 -10.55
N TYR A 274 -24.78 8.21 -10.56
CA TYR A 274 -26.00 7.47 -10.28
C TYR A 274 -26.38 6.49 -11.40
N GLU A 275 -26.35 6.96 -12.64
CA GLU A 275 -26.65 6.16 -13.84
C GLU A 275 -25.67 5.01 -13.97
N THR A 276 -24.39 5.30 -13.76
CA THR A 276 -23.30 4.32 -13.82
C THR A 276 -23.48 3.26 -12.73
N ALA A 277 -23.71 3.66 -11.48
CA ALA A 277 -23.96 2.71 -10.39
C ALA A 277 -25.16 1.79 -10.69
N LYS A 278 -26.25 2.34 -11.22
CA LYS A 278 -27.43 1.55 -11.62
C LYS A 278 -27.12 0.57 -12.74
N ARG A 279 -26.38 1.01 -13.77
CA ARG A 279 -26.00 0.17 -14.91
C ARG A 279 -25.18 -1.05 -14.48
N GLU A 280 -24.25 -0.86 -13.54
CA GLU A 280 -23.44 -1.97 -12.99
C GLU A 280 -24.20 -2.83 -11.94
N GLY A 281 -25.48 -2.54 -11.70
CA GLY A 281 -26.30 -3.27 -10.75
C GLY A 281 -25.96 -2.99 -9.28
N VAL A 282 -25.44 -1.81 -8.94
CA VAL A 282 -25.26 -1.38 -7.55
C VAL A 282 -26.61 -0.91 -7.00
N THR A 283 -27.09 -1.58 -5.96
CA THR A 283 -28.36 -1.23 -5.31
C THR A 283 -28.22 0.09 -4.55
N ILE A 284 -28.96 1.12 -4.97
CA ILE A 284 -29.06 2.41 -4.29
C ILE A 284 -30.51 2.62 -3.86
N GLN A 285 -30.73 2.86 -2.57
CA GLN A 285 -32.08 3.16 -2.06
C GLN A 285 -32.58 4.47 -2.67
N ALA A 286 -33.88 4.56 -2.98
CA ALA A 286 -34.46 5.75 -3.60
C ALA A 286 -34.15 7.04 -2.83
N LYS A 287 -34.18 6.98 -1.49
CA LYS A 287 -33.83 8.11 -0.62
C LYS A 287 -32.37 8.58 -0.75
N ASP A 288 -31.46 7.65 -1.08
CA ASP A 288 -30.02 7.90 -1.18
C ASP A 288 -29.61 8.33 -2.59
N ALA A 289 -30.51 8.35 -3.58
CA ALA A 289 -30.22 8.81 -4.95
C ALA A 289 -29.63 10.23 -5.00
N ARG A 290 -30.08 11.12 -4.11
CA ARG A 290 -29.56 12.49 -3.97
C ARG A 290 -28.07 12.54 -3.57
N LEU A 291 -27.56 11.49 -2.90
CA LEU A 291 -26.16 11.40 -2.45
C LEU A 291 -25.19 11.15 -3.61
N MET A 292 -25.70 10.73 -4.78
CA MET A 292 -24.89 10.43 -5.97
C MET A 292 -24.75 11.64 -6.90
N LYS A 293 -25.01 12.85 -6.41
CA LYS A 293 -24.83 14.11 -7.14
C LYS A 293 -23.52 14.78 -6.75
N ASN A 294 -22.94 15.54 -7.67
CA ASN A 294 -21.71 16.30 -7.44
C ASN A 294 -21.80 17.69 -8.09
N ASP A 295 -20.67 18.41 -8.16
CA ASP A 295 -20.59 19.78 -8.70
C ASP A 295 -20.44 19.84 -10.23
N TYR A 296 -20.63 18.73 -10.94
CA TYR A 296 -20.64 18.74 -12.40
C TYR A 296 -21.64 19.79 -12.93
N PRO A 297 -21.29 20.62 -13.94
CA PRO A 297 -20.13 20.53 -14.85
C PRO A 297 -18.89 21.35 -14.45
N SER A 298 -18.65 21.62 -13.16
CA SER A 298 -17.45 22.36 -12.72
C SER A 298 -16.16 21.69 -13.23
N PRO A 299 -15.21 22.46 -13.82
CA PRO A 299 -13.99 21.92 -14.41
C PRO A 299 -13.01 21.35 -13.37
N PHE A 300 -13.27 21.61 -12.08
CA PHE A 300 -12.43 21.17 -10.98
C PHE A 300 -12.82 19.78 -10.44
N VAL A 301 -13.99 19.26 -10.84
CA VAL A 301 -14.53 17.99 -10.32
C VAL A 301 -13.62 16.83 -10.72
N GLY A 302 -13.33 15.97 -9.74
CA GLY A 302 -12.58 14.74 -9.94
C GLY A 302 -11.07 14.88 -9.77
N PHE A 303 -10.54 16.08 -9.51
CA PHE A 303 -9.10 16.32 -9.34
C PHE A 303 -8.77 17.03 -8.01
N GLU A 304 -7.65 16.69 -7.38
CA GLU A 304 -7.25 17.16 -6.03
C GLU A 304 -6.86 18.65 -5.95
N ASN A 305 -7.12 19.43 -7.00
CA ASN A 305 -6.91 20.87 -7.03
C ASN A 305 -7.65 21.58 -5.86
N THR A 306 -7.07 22.69 -5.42
CA THR A 306 -7.63 23.49 -4.32
C THR A 306 -8.77 24.41 -4.77
N ALA A 307 -8.95 24.58 -6.08
CA ALA A 307 -9.94 25.46 -6.68
C ALA A 307 -11.37 24.96 -6.44
N GLY A 308 -12.25 25.86 -5.99
CA GLY A 308 -13.65 25.55 -5.71
C GLY A 308 -13.86 24.73 -4.43
N LEU A 309 -12.83 24.60 -3.57
CA LEU A 309 -12.94 23.92 -2.28
C LEU A 309 -13.35 24.83 -1.12
N GLU A 310 -13.42 26.14 -1.33
CA GLU A 310 -13.70 27.16 -0.30
C GLU A 310 -14.97 26.81 0.49
N ASN A 311 -16.01 26.37 -0.22
CA ASN A 311 -17.31 26.01 0.36
C ASN A 311 -17.31 24.67 1.12
N TYR A 312 -16.25 23.87 0.98
CA TYR A 312 -16.15 22.50 1.48
C TYR A 312 -15.13 22.31 2.60
N ARG A 313 -14.39 23.35 2.99
CA ARG A 313 -13.37 23.29 4.06
C ARG A 313 -13.96 23.22 5.49
N LYS A 314 -15.20 23.67 5.69
CA LYS A 314 -15.87 23.63 7.02
C LYS A 314 -16.22 22.19 7.40
N PRO A 315 -16.20 21.79 8.69
CA PRO A 315 -16.65 20.45 9.10
C PRO A 315 -18.05 20.12 8.56
N LEU A 316 -18.25 18.88 8.11
CA LEU A 316 -19.54 18.43 7.58
C LEU A 316 -20.62 18.44 8.67
N PHE A 317 -20.27 18.01 9.88
CA PHE A 317 -21.14 18.02 11.05
C PHE A 317 -20.68 19.10 12.03
N LYS A 318 -21.62 19.91 12.53
CA LYS A 318 -21.34 20.82 13.65
C LYS A 318 -20.92 19.97 14.86
N LYS A 319 -19.85 20.37 15.57
CA LYS A 319 -19.52 19.76 16.87
C LYS A 319 -20.72 19.99 17.79
N GLN A 320 -21.36 18.92 18.26
CA GLN A 320 -22.29 19.06 19.37
C GLN A 320 -21.45 19.48 20.58
N LEU A 321 -21.74 20.66 21.14
CA LEU A 321 -21.23 21.05 22.44
C LEU A 321 -21.73 20.00 23.42
N LYS A 322 -20.81 19.24 24.03
CA LYS A 322 -21.14 18.42 25.19
C LYS A 322 -21.69 19.38 26.24
N THR A 323 -22.99 19.29 26.51
CA THR A 323 -23.66 20.03 27.57
C THR A 323 -23.65 19.17 28.81
#